data_AF-A0A0Q8WX41-F1
#
_entry.id   AF-A0A0Q8WX41-F1
#
_cell.length_a   1.000
_cell.length_b   1.000
_cell.length_c   1.000
_cell.angle_alpha   90.00
_cell.angle_beta   90.00
_cell.angle_gamma   90.00
#
_symmetry.space_group_name_H-M   'P 1'
#
loop_
_entity.id
_entity.type
_entity.pdbx_description
1 polymer ?
#
loop_
_entity_poly.entity_id
_entity_poly.type
_entity_poly.pdbx_seq_one_letter_code
_entity_poly.pdbx_strand_id
1 'polypeptide(L)'
;MAAAFSRANVATIAIVTGIALVSGTGGAVAGAMITGRQIKDGTVTSIDIANGNLTGADVKNGSLGTTDLSAAAKASLKGATGPAGVPGPPGAPGAPGAPGAPGAPGTPASLSAGYTIVHERGAESVPGGNAVVNVYCPNGSWAVGGGGAFDQTSAAVSTSVPVKATRDGGVPTGAITTPTTYADAWRVEGRNTGAIDMAVSGYVICVPATP
;
A
#
# COMPACT_ATOMS: atom_id res chain seq x y z
N MET A 1 8.19 -49.21 -107.85
CA MET A 1 6.83 -49.15 -108.43
C MET A 1 5.81 -49.46 -107.32
N ALA A 2 4.52 -49.17 -107.47
CA ALA A 2 3.57 -49.01 -106.35
C ALA A 2 2.42 -50.04 -106.29
N ALA A 3 1.80 -50.17 -105.09
CA ALA A 3 0.37 -50.43 -104.75
C ALA A 3 -0.46 -51.60 -105.39
N ALA A 4 -1.45 -52.27 -104.75
CA ALA A 4 -1.95 -52.37 -103.34
C ALA A 4 -3.01 -53.53 -103.09
N PHE A 5 -3.46 -53.74 -101.81
CA PHE A 5 -4.48 -54.67 -101.15
C PHE A 5 -3.96 -56.00 -100.47
N SER A 6 -4.62 -56.85 -99.61
CA SER A 6 -6.03 -57.12 -99.11
C SER A 6 -6.13 -57.79 -97.66
N ARG A 7 -7.23 -58.50 -97.24
CA ARG A 7 -7.55 -59.17 -95.89
C ARG A 7 -8.48 -60.44 -96.03
N ALA A 8 -8.98 -61.31 -95.09
CA ALA A 8 -9.10 -61.58 -93.60
C ALA A 8 -9.33 -63.15 -93.37
N ASN A 9 -9.87 -63.92 -92.37
CA ASN A 9 -10.44 -63.99 -90.95
C ASN A 9 -10.67 -65.55 -90.61
N VAL A 10 -11.13 -66.24 -89.50
CA VAL A 10 -11.38 -66.18 -88.00
C VAL A 10 -11.77 -67.65 -87.46
N ALA A 11 -11.81 -68.01 -86.13
CA ALA A 11 -11.98 -69.42 -85.59
C ALA A 11 -12.74 -69.65 -84.20
N THR A 12 -12.86 -70.90 -83.65
CA THR A 12 -13.75 -71.36 -82.50
C THR A 12 -13.19 -72.48 -81.50
N ILE A 13 -13.95 -72.98 -80.48
CA ILE A 13 -13.50 -73.71 -79.21
C ILE A 13 -14.49 -74.83 -78.63
N ALA A 14 -14.08 -75.82 -77.77
CA ALA A 14 -14.92 -76.85 -77.05
C ALA A 14 -14.31 -77.53 -75.73
N ILE A 15 -15.06 -78.32 -74.89
CA ILE A 15 -14.63 -79.00 -73.58
C ILE A 15 -15.60 -80.13 -72.99
N VAL A 16 -15.17 -81.06 -72.06
CA VAL A 16 -16.00 -82.15 -71.36
C VAL A 16 -15.38 -82.82 -70.06
N THR A 17 -16.13 -83.50 -69.13
CA THR A 17 -15.68 -84.06 -67.77
C THR A 17 -16.52 -85.20 -67.04
N GLY A 18 -16.06 -85.87 -65.91
CA GLY A 18 -16.81 -86.82 -64.97
C GLY A 18 -16.05 -87.58 -63.78
N ILE A 19 -16.68 -88.04 -62.64
CA ILE A 19 -16.08 -88.50 -61.28
C ILE A 19 -16.91 -89.56 -60.40
N ALA A 20 -16.37 -90.24 -59.32
CA ALA A 20 -17.07 -91.07 -58.24
C ALA A 20 -16.40 -91.22 -56.80
N LEU A 21 -17.03 -91.84 -55.74
CA LEU A 21 -16.73 -91.66 -54.25
C LEU A 21 -16.73 -92.86 -53.20
N VAL A 22 -15.90 -92.71 -52.14
CA VAL A 22 -16.02 -92.87 -50.62
C VAL A 22 -16.79 -93.99 -49.86
N SER A 23 -16.22 -94.45 -48.73
CA SER A 23 -16.91 -94.95 -47.51
C SER A 23 -16.09 -94.73 -46.21
N GLY A 24 -16.67 -94.88 -44.99
CA GLY A 24 -15.94 -94.87 -43.69
C GLY A 24 -16.75 -94.50 -42.40
N THR A 25 -16.20 -94.76 -41.19
CA THR A 25 -16.78 -94.40 -39.86
C THR A 25 -15.72 -94.15 -38.76
N GLY A 26 -16.00 -93.23 -37.81
CA GLY A 26 -15.22 -93.03 -36.58
C GLY A 26 -16.08 -92.48 -35.43
N GLY A 27 -15.68 -92.73 -34.18
CA GLY A 27 -16.38 -92.25 -32.98
C GLY A 27 -15.81 -90.93 -32.47
N ALA A 28 -16.66 -89.96 -32.15
CA ALA A 28 -16.23 -88.66 -31.64
C ALA A 28 -15.71 -88.76 -30.19
N VAL A 29 -14.52 -88.23 -29.95
CA VAL A 29 -13.97 -88.08 -28.59
C VAL A 29 -14.53 -86.83 -27.92
N ALA A 30 -14.95 -86.95 -26.65
CA ALA A 30 -15.20 -85.77 -25.83
C ALA A 30 -13.88 -85.03 -25.61
N GLY A 31 -13.75 -83.82 -26.17
CA GLY A 31 -12.52 -83.05 -26.15
C GLY A 31 -12.08 -82.71 -24.73
N ALA A 32 -10.99 -83.33 -24.25
CA ALA A 32 -10.37 -82.95 -23.00
C ALA A 32 -9.90 -81.49 -23.08
N MET A 33 -10.36 -80.64 -22.15
CA MET A 33 -9.98 -79.24 -22.13
C MET A 33 -8.47 -79.10 -21.95
N ILE A 34 -7.81 -78.43 -22.89
CA ILE A 34 -6.39 -78.12 -22.81
C ILE A 34 -6.20 -77.05 -21.73
N THR A 35 -5.54 -77.43 -20.65
CA THR A 35 -5.19 -76.53 -19.54
C THR A 35 -3.84 -75.87 -19.80
N GLY A 36 -3.54 -74.77 -19.08
CA GLY A 36 -2.22 -74.14 -19.14
C GLY A 36 -1.03 -75.07 -18.82
N ARG A 37 -1.26 -76.20 -18.14
CA ARG A 37 -0.22 -77.23 -17.88
C ARG A 37 0.18 -78.04 -19.12
N GLN A 38 -0.63 -78.00 -20.18
CA GLN A 38 -0.41 -78.70 -21.45
C GLN A 38 0.11 -77.73 -22.54
N ILE A 39 0.11 -76.43 -22.26
CA ILE A 39 0.74 -75.39 -23.08
C ILE A 39 2.19 -75.25 -22.60
N LYS A 40 3.13 -75.10 -23.52
CA LYS A 40 4.54 -74.90 -23.19
C LYS A 40 4.85 -73.41 -23.08
N ASP A 41 5.66 -73.03 -22.09
CA ASP A 41 6.08 -71.63 -21.91
C ASP A 41 6.72 -71.08 -23.19
N GLY A 42 6.31 -69.87 -23.55
CA GLY A 42 6.80 -69.15 -24.74
C GLY A 42 6.28 -69.65 -26.09
N THR A 43 5.37 -70.62 -26.16
CA THR A 43 4.81 -71.08 -27.46
C THR A 43 3.52 -70.37 -27.90
N VAL A 44 2.89 -69.58 -27.02
CA VAL A 44 1.74 -68.73 -27.39
C VAL A 44 2.24 -67.37 -27.85
N THR A 45 1.81 -66.93 -29.02
CA THR A 45 2.26 -65.70 -29.69
C THR A 45 1.08 -64.81 -30.06
N SER A 46 1.34 -63.67 -30.72
CA SER A 46 0.29 -62.75 -31.18
C SER A 46 -0.56 -63.30 -32.32
N ILE A 47 -0.19 -64.40 -32.99
CA ILE A 47 -1.04 -65.02 -34.01
C ILE A 47 -2.12 -65.94 -33.40
N ASP A 48 -1.87 -66.41 -32.17
CA ASP A 48 -2.75 -67.32 -31.43
C ASP A 48 -3.83 -66.58 -30.61
N ILE A 49 -3.69 -65.25 -30.47
CA ILE A 49 -4.53 -64.40 -29.63
C ILE A 49 -5.27 -63.39 -30.50
N ALA A 50 -6.60 -63.45 -30.50
CA ALA A 50 -7.44 -62.49 -31.21
C ALA A 50 -7.30 -61.07 -30.64
N ASN A 51 -7.14 -60.07 -31.52
CA ASN A 51 -7.01 -58.67 -31.14
C ASN A 51 -8.21 -58.18 -30.31
N GLY A 52 -7.94 -57.51 -29.18
CA GLY A 52 -8.96 -56.98 -28.28
C GLY A 52 -9.62 -58.00 -27.33
N ASN A 53 -9.20 -59.27 -27.37
CA ASN A 53 -9.79 -60.32 -26.52
C ASN A 53 -9.21 -60.34 -25.09
N LEU A 54 -7.95 -59.90 -24.90
CA LEU A 54 -7.36 -59.74 -23.57
C LEU A 54 -7.81 -58.43 -22.92
N THR A 55 -8.33 -58.53 -21.70
CA THR A 55 -8.88 -57.40 -20.93
C THR A 55 -8.16 -57.24 -19.58
N GLY A 56 -8.56 -56.24 -18.80
CA GLY A 56 -8.09 -56.07 -17.42
C GLY A 56 -8.56 -57.18 -16.44
N ALA A 57 -9.51 -58.04 -16.83
CA ALA A 57 -9.91 -59.20 -16.02
C ALA A 57 -8.95 -60.39 -16.15
N ASP A 58 -8.28 -60.50 -17.31
CA ASP A 58 -7.33 -61.57 -17.65
C ASP A 58 -5.93 -61.31 -17.07
N VAL A 59 -5.69 -60.09 -16.59
CA VAL A 59 -4.42 -59.63 -16.02
C VAL A 59 -4.56 -59.44 -14.51
N LYS A 60 -3.68 -60.06 -13.73
CA LYS A 60 -3.67 -59.91 -12.27
C LYS A 60 -3.20 -58.50 -11.88
N ASN A 61 -3.97 -57.81 -11.04
CA ASN A 61 -3.56 -56.52 -10.46
C ASN A 61 -2.14 -56.60 -9.84
N GLY A 62 -1.26 -55.71 -10.29
CA GLY A 62 0.15 -55.65 -9.87
C GLY A 62 1.10 -56.66 -10.53
N SER A 63 0.66 -57.46 -11.51
CA SER A 63 1.57 -58.38 -12.23
C SER A 63 2.30 -57.76 -13.43
N LEU A 64 2.00 -56.51 -13.79
CA LEU A 64 2.70 -55.78 -14.85
C LEU A 64 3.60 -54.70 -14.22
N GLY A 65 4.89 -54.75 -14.55
CA GLY A 65 5.90 -53.79 -14.14
C GLY A 65 6.23 -52.76 -15.22
N THR A 66 7.11 -51.81 -14.90
CA THR A 66 7.60 -50.81 -15.86
C THR A 66 8.49 -51.40 -16.95
N THR A 67 8.96 -52.64 -16.80
CA THR A 67 9.65 -53.43 -17.84
C THR A 67 8.73 -53.79 -19.00
N ASP A 68 7.48 -54.11 -18.70
CA ASP A 68 6.54 -54.74 -19.65
C ASP A 68 5.82 -53.67 -20.50
N LEU A 69 5.93 -52.41 -20.08
CA LEU A 69 5.40 -51.25 -20.78
C LEU A 69 6.40 -50.72 -21.82
N SER A 70 5.90 -50.32 -22.98
CA SER A 70 6.70 -49.65 -24.01
C SER A 70 7.20 -48.27 -23.54
N ALA A 71 8.21 -47.72 -24.22
CA ALA A 71 8.69 -46.35 -23.96
C ALA A 71 7.57 -45.31 -24.15
N ALA A 72 6.70 -45.50 -25.16
CA ALA A 72 5.54 -44.65 -25.39
C ALA A 72 4.52 -44.74 -24.25
N ALA A 73 4.19 -45.94 -23.76
CA ALA A 73 3.28 -46.14 -22.64
C ALA A 73 3.82 -45.47 -21.34
N LYS A 74 5.11 -45.61 -21.07
CA LYS A 74 5.79 -44.92 -19.96
C LYS A 74 5.78 -43.40 -20.11
N ALA A 75 5.91 -42.88 -21.33
CA ALA A 75 5.80 -41.45 -21.58
C ALA A 75 4.37 -40.92 -21.36
N SER A 76 3.33 -41.65 -21.81
CA SER A 76 1.92 -41.25 -21.60
C SER A 76 1.48 -41.32 -20.14
N LEU A 77 2.15 -42.11 -19.29
CA LEU A 77 1.91 -42.15 -17.84
C LEU A 77 2.57 -40.97 -17.09
N LYS A 78 3.44 -40.19 -17.74
CA LYS A 78 4.04 -39.00 -17.14
C LYS A 78 3.06 -37.83 -17.21
N GLY A 79 2.37 -37.57 -16.10
CA GLY A 79 1.53 -36.39 -15.93
C GLY A 79 2.28 -35.09 -16.23
N ALA A 80 1.56 -34.07 -16.69
CA ALA A 80 2.11 -32.75 -16.95
C ALA A 80 2.73 -32.14 -15.68
N THR A 81 3.79 -31.35 -15.84
CA THR A 81 4.32 -30.51 -14.76
C THR A 81 3.22 -29.58 -14.25
N GLY A 82 3.03 -29.50 -12.93
CA GLY A 82 2.09 -28.56 -12.34
C GLY A 82 2.43 -27.10 -12.68
N PRO A 83 1.45 -26.18 -12.57
CA PRO A 83 1.72 -24.76 -12.76
C PRO A 83 2.75 -24.25 -11.75
N ALA A 84 3.49 -23.19 -12.12
CA ALA A 84 4.37 -22.51 -11.20
C ALA A 84 3.57 -21.98 -9.98
N GLY A 85 4.18 -22.01 -8.81
CA GLY A 85 3.59 -21.41 -7.61
C GLY A 85 3.39 -19.90 -7.80
N VAL A 86 2.37 -19.35 -7.14
CA VAL A 86 2.16 -17.89 -7.12
C VAL A 86 3.37 -17.18 -6.50
N PRO A 87 3.71 -15.97 -6.94
CA PRO A 87 4.72 -15.16 -6.27
C PRO A 87 4.39 -14.97 -4.78
N GLY A 88 5.42 -14.94 -3.94
CA GLY A 88 5.25 -14.62 -2.52
C GLY A 88 4.69 -13.20 -2.32
N PRO A 89 4.01 -12.94 -1.19
CA PRO A 89 3.55 -11.59 -0.87
C PRO A 89 4.72 -10.62 -0.77
N PRO A 90 4.52 -9.31 -1.05
CA PRO A 90 5.52 -8.29 -0.80
C PRO A 90 6.00 -8.31 0.65
N GLY A 91 7.28 -7.99 0.87
CA GLY A 91 7.82 -7.81 2.21
C GLY A 91 7.09 -6.69 2.97
N ALA A 92 7.00 -6.82 4.30
CA ALA A 92 6.43 -5.77 5.14
C ALA A 92 7.20 -4.45 4.97
N PRO A 93 6.54 -3.28 5.05
CA PRO A 93 7.22 -1.99 5.06
C PRO A 93 8.28 -1.91 6.18
N GLY A 94 9.38 -1.23 5.90
CA GLY A 94 10.39 -0.93 6.92
C GLY A 94 9.81 -0.12 8.07
N ALA A 95 10.34 -0.31 9.28
CA ALA A 95 9.95 0.49 10.43
C ALA A 95 10.22 1.99 10.18
N PRO A 96 9.37 2.91 10.70
CA PRO A 96 9.64 4.33 10.63
C PRO A 96 11.02 4.68 11.21
N GLY A 97 11.69 5.66 10.60
CA GLY A 97 12.93 6.22 11.15
C GLY A 97 12.71 6.80 12.55
N ALA A 98 13.75 6.73 13.39
CA ALA A 98 13.70 7.37 14.71
C ALA A 98 13.47 8.89 14.58
N PRO A 99 12.72 9.52 15.51
CA PRO A 99 12.57 10.97 15.53
C PRO A 99 13.93 11.68 15.56
N GLY A 100 14.01 12.83 14.87
CA GLY A 100 15.19 13.69 14.95
C GLY A 100 15.45 14.16 16.38
N ALA A 101 16.72 14.36 16.73
CA ALA A 101 17.09 14.93 18.02
C ALA A 101 16.48 16.33 18.20
N PRO A 102 16.08 16.73 19.43
CA PRO A 102 15.63 18.09 19.70
C PRO A 102 16.66 19.14 19.25
N GLY A 103 16.18 20.27 18.73
CA GLY A 103 17.04 21.41 18.44
C GLY A 103 17.75 21.91 19.70
N ALA A 104 18.97 22.42 19.55
CA ALA A 104 19.70 23.03 20.65
C ALA A 104 18.89 24.19 21.26
N PRO A 105 18.88 24.38 22.59
CA PRO A 105 18.27 25.53 23.21
C PRO A 105 18.83 26.83 22.63
N GLY A 106 17.95 27.76 22.26
CA GLY A 106 18.38 29.10 21.84
C GLY A 106 19.17 29.76 22.96
N THR A 107 20.28 30.41 22.63
CA THR A 107 21.07 31.19 23.61
C THR A 107 20.15 32.24 24.26
N PRO A 108 20.02 32.25 25.60
CA PRO A 108 19.28 33.31 26.27
C PRO A 108 19.84 34.67 25.89
N ALA A 109 18.97 35.61 25.51
CA ALA A 109 19.37 36.97 25.21
C ALA A 109 19.91 37.62 26.50
N SER A 110 21.23 37.67 26.64
CA SER A 110 21.88 38.33 27.76
C SER A 110 21.59 39.83 27.67
N LEU A 111 20.72 40.34 28.54
CA LEU A 111 20.31 41.75 28.62
C LEU A 111 21.43 42.61 29.21
N SER A 112 22.57 42.66 28.50
CA SER A 112 23.69 43.56 28.77
C SER A 112 23.29 45.03 28.51
N ALA A 113 22.41 45.25 27.53
CA ALA A 113 21.56 46.44 27.49
C ALA A 113 20.47 46.30 28.56
N GLY A 114 20.67 46.97 29.70
CA GLY A 114 19.75 46.92 30.83
C GLY A 114 18.34 47.42 30.48
N TYR A 115 17.32 46.77 31.03
CA TYR A 115 15.92 47.15 30.84
C TYR A 115 15.48 48.24 31.83
N THR A 116 14.45 49.00 31.47
CA THR A 116 13.74 49.94 32.35
C THR A 116 12.28 49.52 32.43
N ILE A 117 11.68 49.52 33.62
CA ILE A 117 10.22 49.39 33.76
C ILE A 117 9.66 50.78 34.05
N VAL A 118 8.73 51.24 33.22
CA VAL A 118 7.94 52.45 33.47
C VAL A 118 6.59 52.02 34.04
N HIS A 119 6.11 52.71 35.06
CA HIS A 119 4.81 52.51 35.70
C HIS A 119 4.01 53.80 35.63
N GLU A 120 2.71 53.72 35.33
CA GLU A 120 1.79 54.86 35.31
C GLU A 120 0.47 54.49 35.98
N ARG A 121 -0.09 55.40 36.79
CA ARG A 121 -1.48 55.29 37.29
C ARG A 121 -2.38 56.11 36.37
N GLY A 122 -3.29 55.43 35.68
CA GLY A 122 -4.29 56.06 34.83
C GLY A 122 -5.31 56.87 35.63
N ALA A 123 -6.19 57.56 34.91
CA ALA A 123 -7.31 58.26 35.52
C ALA A 123 -8.23 57.30 36.30
N GLU A 124 -8.81 57.81 37.38
CA GLU A 124 -9.84 57.09 38.14
C GLU A 124 -11.12 56.98 37.31
N SER A 125 -11.76 55.81 37.41
CA SER A 125 -12.98 55.47 36.67
C SER A 125 -14.11 55.19 37.65
N VAL A 126 -15.24 55.86 37.44
CA VAL A 126 -16.46 55.68 38.23
C VAL A 126 -17.07 54.28 38.05
N PRO A 127 -17.88 53.78 39.00
CA PRO A 127 -18.62 52.52 38.89
C PRO A 127 -19.29 52.32 37.53
N GLY A 128 -19.01 51.18 36.89
CA GLY A 128 -19.53 50.84 35.56
C GLY A 128 -18.86 51.58 34.39
N GLY A 129 -17.93 52.50 34.64
CA GLY A 129 -17.16 53.23 33.64
C GLY A 129 -15.93 52.49 33.11
N ASN A 130 -15.39 52.97 31.99
CA ASN A 130 -14.15 52.44 31.40
C ASN A 130 -12.94 53.25 31.88
N ALA A 131 -11.78 52.60 31.96
CA ALA A 131 -10.50 53.21 32.28
C ALA A 131 -9.45 52.84 31.23
N VAL A 132 -8.57 53.78 30.90
CA VAL A 132 -7.43 53.56 29.97
C VAL A 132 -6.17 54.17 30.58
N VAL A 133 -5.06 53.46 30.47
CA VAL A 133 -3.71 54.00 30.70
C VAL A 133 -2.79 53.61 29.55
N ASN A 134 -2.06 54.61 29.04
CA ASN A 134 -0.98 54.41 28.09
C ASN A 134 0.34 54.64 28.83
N VAL A 135 1.21 53.63 28.84
CA VAL A 135 2.50 53.67 29.51
C VAL A 135 3.60 53.78 28.46
N TYR A 136 4.41 54.83 28.50
CA TYR A 136 5.35 55.15 27.43
C TYR A 136 6.78 54.74 27.79
N CYS A 137 7.50 54.12 26.87
CA CYS A 137 8.94 53.94 27.02
C CYS A 137 9.69 55.27 26.85
N PRO A 138 10.91 55.39 27.41
CA PRO A 138 11.84 56.45 27.06
C PRO A 138 12.04 56.54 25.54
N ASN A 139 12.34 57.73 25.03
CA ASN A 139 12.65 57.89 23.61
C ASN A 139 13.88 57.03 23.23
N GLY A 140 13.85 56.38 22.06
CA GLY A 140 14.90 55.44 21.65
C GLY A 140 14.86 54.08 22.37
N SER A 141 13.74 53.69 22.98
CA SER A 141 13.54 52.36 23.58
C SER A 141 12.35 51.61 22.96
N TRP A 142 12.39 50.28 22.99
CA TRP A 142 11.31 49.41 22.51
C TRP A 142 10.57 48.75 23.68
N ALA A 143 9.24 48.69 23.59
CA ALA A 143 8.39 47.94 24.52
C ALA A 143 8.42 46.44 24.17
N VAL A 144 9.00 45.62 25.05
CA VAL A 144 9.12 44.16 24.87
C VAL A 144 8.08 43.36 25.66
N GLY A 145 7.37 44.03 26.56
CA GLY A 145 6.29 43.47 27.35
C GLY A 145 5.64 44.55 28.22
N GLY A 146 4.50 44.24 28.81
CA GLY A 146 3.78 45.16 29.67
C GLY A 146 2.50 44.53 30.20
N GLY A 147 1.78 45.29 31.00
CA GLY A 147 0.56 44.82 31.63
C GLY A 147 -0.08 45.91 32.47
N GLY A 148 -1.17 45.56 33.14
CA GLY A 148 -1.80 46.43 34.11
C GLY A 148 -2.91 45.73 34.86
N ALA A 149 -3.36 46.39 35.92
CA ALA A 149 -4.42 45.93 36.81
C ALA A 149 -5.16 47.15 37.35
N PHE A 150 -6.36 46.94 37.88
CA PHE A 150 -6.99 47.96 38.72
C PHE A 150 -6.43 47.88 40.15
N ASP A 151 -6.60 48.95 40.92
CA ASP A 151 -6.23 48.99 42.33
C ASP A 151 -7.03 48.02 43.22
N GLN A 152 -8.13 47.43 42.73
CA GLN A 152 -8.93 46.40 43.41
C GLN A 152 -9.40 45.31 42.44
N THR A 153 -9.85 44.17 43.00
CA THR A 153 -10.25 42.96 42.23
C THR A 153 -11.60 43.07 41.52
N SER A 154 -12.39 44.11 41.77
CA SER A 154 -13.76 44.29 41.24
C SER A 154 -13.80 44.89 39.83
N ALA A 155 -12.78 44.67 38.99
CA ALA A 155 -12.70 45.24 37.64
C ALA A 155 -12.00 44.30 36.65
N ALA A 156 -12.35 44.42 35.37
CA ALA A 156 -11.84 43.57 34.31
C ALA A 156 -10.97 44.38 33.32
N VAL A 157 -9.71 43.97 33.14
CA VAL A 157 -8.87 44.45 32.03
C VAL A 157 -9.34 43.73 30.76
N SER A 158 -9.87 44.49 29.80
CA SER A 158 -10.34 43.98 28.52
C SER A 158 -9.25 43.99 27.44
N THR A 159 -8.26 44.87 27.60
CA THR A 159 -7.19 45.09 26.62
C THR A 159 -5.87 45.29 27.35
N SER A 160 -4.83 44.56 26.94
CA SER A 160 -3.45 44.80 27.37
C SER A 160 -2.54 44.48 26.19
N VAL A 161 -2.07 45.51 25.48
CA VAL A 161 -1.42 45.35 24.17
C VAL A 161 -0.24 46.31 23.95
N PRO A 162 0.79 45.89 23.20
CA PRO A 162 1.84 46.80 22.73
C PRO A 162 1.27 47.82 21.74
N VAL A 163 1.67 49.09 21.89
CA VAL A 163 1.26 50.19 20.99
C VAL A 163 2.47 51.05 20.60
N LYS A 164 2.34 51.76 19.49
CA LYS A 164 3.32 52.76 19.05
C LYS A 164 2.88 54.16 19.50
N ALA A 165 3.76 54.88 20.17
CA ALA A 165 3.46 56.24 20.61
C ALA A 165 3.58 57.23 19.45
N THR A 166 2.62 58.16 19.35
CA THR A 166 2.82 59.38 18.58
C THR A 166 3.68 60.33 19.42
N ARG A 167 4.74 60.86 18.83
CA ARG A 167 5.70 61.74 19.52
C ARG A 167 5.96 63.01 18.72
N ASP A 168 6.11 64.12 19.44
CA ASP A 168 6.68 65.38 18.91
C ASP A 168 7.96 65.70 19.70
N GLY A 169 9.05 66.04 19.02
CA GLY A 169 10.39 66.18 19.63
C GLY A 169 10.90 64.94 20.42
N GLY A 170 10.23 63.78 20.31
CA GLY A 170 10.48 62.59 21.14
C GLY A 170 9.59 62.46 22.39
N VAL A 171 8.79 63.48 22.71
CA VAL A 171 7.82 63.50 23.81
C VAL A 171 6.48 62.89 23.34
N PRO A 172 5.87 61.94 24.09
CA PRO A 172 4.57 61.37 23.73
C PRO A 172 3.45 62.42 23.73
N THR A 173 2.60 62.42 22.70
CA THR A 173 1.48 63.37 22.56
C THR A 173 0.14 62.83 23.08
N GLY A 174 0.16 61.74 23.85
CA GLY A 174 -1.04 61.01 24.30
C GLY A 174 -1.65 60.09 23.23
N ALA A 175 -1.49 60.42 21.94
CA ALA A 175 -1.97 59.61 20.83
C ALA A 175 -1.11 58.35 20.62
N ILE A 176 -1.76 57.25 20.21
CA ILE A 176 -1.15 55.93 20.02
C ILE A 176 -1.71 55.24 18.77
N THR A 177 -0.90 54.37 18.16
CA THR A 177 -1.21 53.67 16.91
C THR A 177 -0.80 52.19 16.98
N THR A 178 -1.34 51.37 16.06
CA THR A 178 -0.97 49.94 15.93
C THR A 178 0.49 49.82 15.47
N PRO A 179 1.35 49.05 16.19
CA PRO A 179 2.75 48.92 15.82
C PRO A 179 2.93 48.00 14.62
N THR A 180 3.60 48.49 13.56
CA THR A 180 3.88 47.73 12.33
C THR A 180 5.31 47.20 12.24
N THR A 181 6.21 47.66 13.11
CA THR A 181 7.63 47.27 13.16
C THR A 181 8.11 47.08 14.60
N TYR A 182 7.94 48.10 15.44
CA TYR A 182 8.18 48.05 16.89
C TYR A 182 7.17 48.90 17.65
N ALA A 183 6.89 48.47 18.89
CA ALA A 183 6.16 49.23 19.89
C ALA A 183 7.13 49.98 20.81
N ASP A 184 6.67 51.11 21.35
CA ASP A 184 7.42 51.96 22.28
C ASP A 184 6.52 52.50 23.42
N ALA A 185 5.36 51.86 23.58
CA ALA A 185 4.40 52.08 24.66
C ALA A 185 3.52 50.83 24.84
N TRP A 186 2.74 50.80 25.92
CA TRP A 186 1.74 49.77 26.21
C TRP A 186 0.39 50.40 26.54
N ARG A 187 -0.70 49.90 25.95
CA ARG A 187 -2.07 50.31 26.29
C ARG A 187 -2.68 49.26 27.20
N VAL A 188 -3.20 49.70 28.34
CA VAL A 188 -4.10 48.91 29.18
C VAL A 188 -5.46 49.60 29.20
N GLU A 189 -6.51 48.82 28.99
CA GLU A 189 -7.90 49.30 29.05
C GLU A 189 -8.78 48.25 29.71
N GLY A 190 -9.77 48.71 30.45
CA GLY A 190 -10.71 47.84 31.15
C GLY A 190 -11.91 48.60 31.66
N ARG A 191 -12.75 47.89 32.42
CA ARG A 191 -13.99 48.42 32.97
C ARG A 191 -14.04 48.22 34.48
N ASN A 192 -14.35 49.30 35.20
CA ASN A 192 -14.70 49.23 36.61
C ASN A 192 -16.07 48.53 36.73
N THR A 193 -16.10 47.39 37.42
CA THR A 193 -17.33 46.63 37.72
C THR A 193 -17.65 46.61 39.22
N GLY A 194 -16.97 47.43 40.01
CA GLY A 194 -17.18 47.63 41.43
C GLY A 194 -18.18 48.75 41.74
N ALA A 195 -18.35 49.02 43.03
CA ALA A 195 -19.30 50.00 43.57
C ALA A 195 -18.66 51.33 44.01
N ILE A 196 -17.36 51.50 43.78
CA ILE A 196 -16.56 52.69 44.11
C ILE A 196 -15.62 53.05 42.95
N ASP A 197 -15.10 54.27 42.94
CA ASP A 197 -14.14 54.74 41.95
C ASP A 197 -12.82 53.94 42.05
N MET A 198 -12.25 53.57 40.90
CA MET A 198 -11.05 52.72 40.79
C MET A 198 -10.15 53.18 39.64
N ALA A 199 -8.83 53.20 39.84
CA ALA A 199 -7.87 53.50 38.78
C ALA A 199 -7.31 52.23 38.14
N VAL A 200 -7.12 52.26 36.82
CA VAL A 200 -6.26 51.29 36.13
C VAL A 200 -4.81 51.76 36.21
N SER A 201 -3.92 50.90 36.69
CA SER A 201 -2.48 51.13 36.70
C SER A 201 -1.81 50.23 35.68
N GLY A 202 -0.84 50.77 34.94
CA GLY A 202 -0.12 50.07 33.89
C GLY A 202 1.38 50.05 34.13
N TYR A 203 2.07 49.10 33.49
CA TYR A 203 3.52 49.08 33.35
C TYR A 203 3.95 48.64 31.95
N VAL A 204 5.14 49.08 31.54
CA VAL A 204 5.80 48.63 30.31
C VAL A 204 7.27 48.33 30.60
N ILE A 205 7.76 47.21 30.06
CA ILE A 205 9.16 46.79 30.10
C ILE A 205 9.80 47.27 28.81
N CYS A 206 10.77 48.15 28.95
CA CYS A 206 11.47 48.82 27.86
C CYS A 206 12.92 48.32 27.79
N VAL A 207 13.40 48.00 26.59
CA VAL A 207 14.83 47.82 26.31
C VAL A 207 15.33 48.96 25.43
N PRO A 208 16.59 49.42 25.56
CA PRO A 208 17.17 50.34 24.61
C PRO A 208 17.09 49.77 23.19
N ALA A 209 16.73 50.60 22.22
CA ALA A 209 16.87 50.23 20.82
C ALA A 209 18.37 50.11 20.51
N THR A 210 18.81 48.96 20.02
CA THR A 210 20.18 48.79 19.55
C THR A 210 20.40 49.63 18.27
N PRO A 211 21.45 50.46 18.20
CA PRO A 211 21.85 51.13 16.96
C PRO A 211 22.39 50.15 15.91
#